data_AF-A0A6V7KPQ2-F1
#
_entry.id   AF-A0A6V7KPQ2-F1
#
_cell.length_a   1.000
_cell.length_b   1.000
_cell.length_c   1.000
_cell.angle_alpha   90.00
_cell.angle_beta   90.00
_cell.angle_gamma   90.00
#
_symmetry.space_group_name_H-M   'P 1'
#
loop_
_entity.id
_entity.type
_entity.pdbx_description
1 polymer ?
#
loop_
_entity_poly.entity_id
_entity_poly.type
_entity_poly.pdbx_seq_one_letter_code
_entity_poly.pdbx_strand_id
1 'polypeptide(L)'
;YMPLLAGQLGVEFFDEKLNSLSMNWLVDHVYAIREAATLNLKKLVEKFGPEWAQNTIIPKVLNMSRDQNYLHRMTCLFCIN
;
A
#
# COMPACT_ATOMS: atom_id res chain seq x y z
N TYR A 1 -2.71 4.13 14.29
CA TYR A 1 -2.62 5.60 14.18
C TYR A 1 -2.78 6.12 12.75
N MET A 2 -2.27 5.45 11.72
CA MET A 2 -2.43 5.83 10.30
C MET A 2 -3.88 5.98 9.76
N PRO A 3 -4.86 5.14 10.18
CA PRO A 3 -6.21 5.23 9.61
C PRO A 3 -6.96 6.50 10.02
N LEU A 4 -6.61 7.13 11.14
CA LEU A 4 -7.31 8.33 11.62
C LEU A 4 -6.87 9.59 10.85
N LEU A 5 -5.56 9.74 10.57
CA LEU A 5 -5.05 10.86 9.76
C LEU A 5 -5.64 10.90 8.36
N ALA A 6 -5.78 9.73 7.71
CA ALA A 6 -6.36 9.61 6.38
C ALA A 6 -7.81 10.12 6.27
N GLY A 7 -8.53 10.24 7.40
CA GLY A 7 -9.89 10.80 7.41
C GLY A 7 -9.94 12.32 7.62
N GLN A 8 -8.88 12.92 8.16
CA GLN A 8 -8.85 14.34 8.51
C GLN A 8 -8.07 15.20 7.49
N LEU A 9 -7.17 14.59 6.70
CA LEU A 9 -6.28 15.31 5.79
C LEU A 9 -6.70 15.28 4.31
N GLY A 10 -7.82 14.61 3.99
CA GLY A 10 -8.29 14.47 2.61
C GLY A 10 -7.47 13.46 1.80
N VAL A 11 -8.09 12.98 0.71
CA VAL A 11 -7.50 11.99 -0.21
C VAL A 11 -6.20 12.52 -0.83
N GLU A 12 -6.14 13.82 -1.15
CA GLU A 12 -5.00 14.45 -1.83
C GLU A 12 -3.71 14.44 -0.99
N PHE A 13 -3.79 14.74 0.31
CA PHE A 13 -2.61 14.67 1.19
C PHE A 13 -2.12 13.23 1.39
N PHE A 14 -3.05 12.28 1.40
CA PHE A 14 -2.70 10.86 1.45
C PHE A 14 -1.99 10.44 0.16
N ASP A 15 -2.48 10.87 -1.00
CA ASP A 15 -1.90 10.51 -2.29
C ASP A 15 -0.51 11.10 -2.52
N GLU A 16 -0.26 12.34 -2.09
CA GLU A 16 1.06 12.97 -2.25
C GLU A 16 2.13 12.41 -1.30
N LYS A 17 1.81 12.31 0.00
CA LYS A 17 2.83 12.04 1.04
C LYS A 17 2.81 10.61 1.54
N LEU A 18 1.63 10.06 1.81
CA LEU A 18 1.50 8.75 2.44
C LEU A 18 1.59 7.60 1.45
N ASN A 19 1.14 7.81 0.20
CA ASN A 19 1.24 6.80 -0.84
C ASN A 19 2.71 6.42 -1.10
N SER A 20 3.59 7.41 -1.30
CA SER A 20 5.04 7.17 -1.44
C SER A 20 5.64 6.41 -0.25
N LEU A 21 5.28 6.80 0.97
CA LEU A 21 5.76 6.16 2.19
C LEU A 21 5.27 4.71 2.32
N SER A 22 3.98 4.45 2.05
CA SER A 22 3.38 3.12 2.09
C SER A 22 3.97 2.18 1.05
N MET A 23 4.35 2.69 -0.12
CA MET A 23 5.04 1.92 -1.15
C MET A 23 6.46 1.57 -0.74
N ASN A 24 7.18 2.48 -0.07
CA ASN A 24 8.51 2.19 0.47
C ASN A 24 8.46 1.11 1.57
N TRP A 25 7.40 1.06 2.39
CA TRP A 25 7.27 0.00 3.40
C TRP A 25 6.96 -1.37 2.83
N LEU A 26 6.36 -1.47 1.64
CA LEU A 26 6.11 -2.75 0.97
C LEU A 26 7.40 -3.44 0.50
N VAL A 27 8.45 -2.66 0.24
CA VAL A 27 9.78 -3.13 -0.18
C VAL A 27 10.81 -3.08 0.95
N ASP A 28 10.37 -2.84 2.19
CA ASP A 28 11.26 -2.77 3.35
C ASP A 28 11.97 -4.11 3.58
N HIS A 29 13.22 -4.08 4.05
CA HIS A 29 13.99 -5.28 4.35
C HIS A 29 13.37 -6.11 5.50
N VAL A 30 12.69 -5.45 6.44
CA VAL A 30 12.06 -6.07 7.62
C VAL A 30 10.66 -6.60 7.28
N TYR A 31 10.45 -7.90 7.47
CA TYR A 31 9.17 -8.56 7.16
C TYR A 31 7.98 -7.97 7.94
N ALA A 32 8.13 -7.70 9.23
CA ALA A 32 7.06 -7.14 10.06
C ALA A 32 6.58 -5.76 9.56
N ILE A 33 7.46 -4.97 8.93
CA ILE A 33 7.09 -3.69 8.31
C ILE A 33 6.26 -3.96 7.05
N ARG A 34 6.66 -4.92 6.21
CA ARG A 34 5.91 -5.31 5.00
C ARG A 34 4.51 -5.84 5.33
N GLU A 35 4.38 -6.63 6.39
CA GLU A 35 3.09 -7.14 6.88
C GLU A 35 2.19 -6.01 7.41
N ALA A 36 2.75 -5.09 8.21
CA ALA A 36 2.02 -3.92 8.67
C ALA A 36 1.58 -3.01 7.51
N ALA A 37 2.40 -2.89 6.45
CA ALA A 37 2.08 -2.11 5.26
C ALA A 37 0.91 -2.70 4.47
N THR A 38 0.88 -4.03 4.30
CA THR A 38 -0.24 -4.75 3.65
C THR A 38 -1.55 -4.57 4.43
N LEU A 39 -1.50 -4.70 5.76
CA LEU A 39 -2.67 -4.44 6.61
C LEU A 39 -3.14 -2.98 6.56
N ASN A 40 -2.21 -2.02 6.47
CA ASN A 40 -2.56 -0.61 6.31
C ASN A 40 -3.21 -0.35 4.96
N LEU A 41 -2.71 -0.95 3.88
CA LEU A 41 -3.32 -0.85 2.54
C LEU A 41 -4.77 -1.33 2.55
N LYS A 42 -5.06 -2.48 3.16
CA LYS A 42 -6.44 -2.98 3.30
C LYS A 42 -7.36 -1.95 3.97
N LYS A 43 -6.92 -1.38 5.10
CA LYS A 43 -7.68 -0.34 5.83
C LYS A 43 -7.86 0.95 5.02
N LEU A 44 -6.92 1.28 4.15
CA LEU A 44 -7.00 2.44 3.26
C LEU A 44 -8.00 2.20 2.14
N VAL A 45 -8.00 1.02 1.53
CA VAL A 45 -8.99 0.62 0.53
C VAL A 45 -10.40 0.60 1.13
N GLU A 46 -10.56 0.10 2.35
CA GLU A 46 -11.85 0.15 3.08
C GLU A 46 -12.32 1.59 3.33
N LYS A 47 -11.39 2.54 3.52
CA LYS A 47 -11.70 3.94 3.84
C LYS A 47 -11.92 4.84 2.62
N PHE A 48 -11.10 4.68 1.58
CA PHE A 48 -11.14 5.50 0.36
C PHE A 48 -11.98 4.87 -0.75
N GLY A 49 -12.30 3.58 -0.63
CA GLY A 49 -13.12 2.86 -1.58
C GLY A 49 -12.33 2.12 -2.67
N PRO A 50 -13.02 1.22 -3.40
CA PRO A 50 -12.39 0.34 -4.39
C PRO A 50 -11.90 1.07 -5.65
N GLU A 51 -12.54 2.18 -6.04
CA GLU A 51 -12.16 2.96 -7.23
C GLU A 51 -10.78 3.62 -7.05
N TRP A 52 -10.52 4.18 -5.86
CA TRP A 52 -9.20 4.69 -5.51
C TRP A 52 -8.14 3.58 -5.52
N ALA A 53 -8.47 2.39 -5.01
CA ALA A 53 -7.56 1.26 -5.02
C ALA A 53 -7.17 0.82 -6.45
N GLN A 54 -8.13 0.80 -7.38
CA GLN A 54 -7.89 0.46 -8.78
C GLN A 54 -6.97 1.48 -9.47
N ASN A 55 -7.15 2.77 -9.20
CA ASN A 55 -6.37 3.81 -9.86
C ASN A 55 -4.96 3.95 -9.26
N THR A 56 -4.81 3.75 -7.96
CA THR A 56 -3.59 4.13 -7.24
C THR A 56 -2.76 2.93 -6.77
N ILE A 57 -3.41 1.86 -6.30
CA ILE A 57 -2.75 0.72 -5.65
C ILE A 57 -2.48 -0.40 -6.65
N ILE A 58 -3.48 -0.80 -7.43
CA ILE A 58 -3.36 -1.93 -8.37
C ILE A 58 -2.19 -1.78 -9.36
N PRO A 59 -1.96 -0.63 -10.01
CA PRO A 59 -0.84 -0.47 -10.94
C PRO A 59 0.52 -0.67 -10.26
N LYS A 60 0.65 -0.25 -9.00
CA LYS A 60 1.89 -0.37 -8.22
C LYS A 60 2.13 -1.81 -7.76
N VAL A 61 1.09 -2.49 -7.30
CA VAL A 61 1.16 -3.92 -6.93
C VAL A 61 1.50 -4.78 -8.15
N LEU A 62 0.90 -4.50 -9.31
CA LEU A 62 1.25 -5.16 -10.57
C LEU A 62 2.71 -4.89 -10.97
N ASN A 63 3.23 -3.69 -10.73
CA ASN A 63 4.64 -3.40 -10.99
C ASN A 63 5.57 -4.20 -10.05
N MET A 64 5.24 -4.31 -8.76
CA MET A 64 5.98 -5.16 -7.81
C MET A 64 5.98 -6.64 -8.20
N SER A 65 4.90 -7.12 -8.84
CA SER A 65 4.84 -8.52 -9.31
C SER A 65 5.92 -8.84 -10.35
N ARG A 66 6.43 -7.82 -11.06
CA ARG A 66 7.45 -7.93 -12.11
C ARG A 66 8.86 -7.63 -11.60
N ASP A 67 9.01 -7.36 -10.30
CA ASP A 67 10.31 -7.07 -9.70
C ASP A 67 11.22 -8.31 -9.75
N GLN A 68 12.53 -8.09 -9.95
CA GLN A 68 13.53 -9.16 -9.91
C GLN A 68 13.64 -9.77 -8.51
N ASN A 69 13.40 -8.98 -7.46
CA ASN A 69 13.46 -9.45 -6.08
C ASN A 69 12.22 -10.31 -5.74
N TYR A 70 12.46 -11.58 -5.42
CA TYR A 70 11.40 -12.53 -5.07
C TYR A 70 10.62 -12.10 -3.81
N LEU A 71 11.24 -11.38 -2.88
CA LEU A 71 10.56 -10.88 -1.68
C LEU A 71 9.47 -9.88 -2.02
N HIS A 72 9.73 -9.00 -2.99
CA HIS A 72 8.75 -8.00 -3.45
C HIS A 72 7.58 -8.69 -4.18
N ARG A 73 7.87 -9.73 -4.96
CA ARG A 73 6.84 -10.57 -5.60
C ARG A 73 5.98 -11.30 -4.58
N MET A 74 6.56 -11.79 -3.48
CA MET A 74 5.80 -12.38 -2.38
C MET A 74 4.91 -11.34 -1.69
N THR A 75 5.39 -10.13 -1.42
CA THR A 75 4.58 -9.05 -0.86
C THR A 75 3.38 -8.70 -1.74
N CYS A 76 3.53 -8.75 -3.07
CA CYS A 76 2.42 -8.57 -4.01
C CYS A 76 1.29 -9.58 -3.78
N LEU A 77 1.62 -10.85 -3.56
CA LEU A 77 0.61 -11.88 -3.26
C LEU A 77 -0.14 -11.59 -1.96
N PHE A 78 0.56 -11.09 -0.93
CA PHE A 78 -0.05 -10.67 0.33
C PHE A 78 -0.95 -9.43 0.20
N CYS A 79 -0.73 -8.58 -0.80
CA CYS A 79 -1.62 -7.44 -1.08
C CYS A 79 -2.92 -7.83 -1.78
N ILE A 80 -2.94 -8.98 -2.49
CA ILE A 80 -4.07 -9.43 -3.30
C ILE A 80 -4.99 -10.39 -2.51
N ASN A 81 -4.46 -11.06 -1.50
CA ASN A 81 -5.16 -12.05 -0.66
C ASN A 81 -5.98 -11.38 0.46
#